data_AF-G5G9Q5-F1
#
_entry.id   AF-G5G9Q5-F1
#
_cell.length_a   1.000
_cell.length_b   1.000
_cell.length_c   1.000
_cell.angle_alpha   90.00
_cell.angle_beta   90.00
_cell.angle_gamma   90.00
#
_symmetry.space_group_name_H-M   'P 1'
#
loop_
_entity.id
_entity.type
_entity.pdbx_description
1 polymer ?
#
loop_
_entity_poly.entity_id
_entity_poly.type
_entity_poly.pdbx_seq_one_letter_code
_entity_poly.pdbx_strand_id
1 'polypeptide(L)'
;MKAKLFQEVKVAIVLLCCVLPTMLQAQDMAFGGMEVTKSNCNNLITAFKDHYTQIGIWGGAFCKASGSVTYDFSTNTLTLNEANITLTVNPSSIDGVVFNVRLDKLTVNLIGHNVINSGTAAFHQSRNASSGKDPELIFTGSGTLKINNKGTRNSRYAGINLYTDGKMVVNCKELNVFSNWGIAIGAVFQYNSYDRSTLSVGNNSALIAKARGGSIAQINNFSMGSNCLFHKPQNAYFDYRKKAICDALGQVITDEVVCFL
;
A
#
# COMPACT_ATOMS: atom_id res chain seq x y z
N MET A 1 -61.83 -52.93 -34.75
CA MET A 1 -61.22 -51.59 -34.92
C MET A 1 -61.05 -50.98 -33.54
N LYS A 2 -59.84 -50.99 -32.96
CA LYS A 2 -59.53 -50.40 -31.65
C LYS A 2 -58.26 -49.57 -31.77
N ALA A 3 -58.35 -48.32 -31.36
CA ALA A 3 -57.25 -47.38 -31.20
C ALA A 3 -56.45 -47.67 -29.92
N LYS A 4 -55.15 -47.32 -29.92
CA LYS A 4 -54.33 -46.95 -28.74
C LYS A 4 -53.08 -46.23 -29.27
N LEU A 5 -53.04 -44.90 -29.21
CA LEU A 5 -52.55 -44.02 -28.12
C LEU A 5 -51.03 -44.09 -27.89
N PHE A 6 -50.39 -42.96 -28.17
CA PHE A 6 -48.99 -42.60 -27.90
C PHE A 6 -48.64 -42.75 -26.41
N GLN A 7 -47.41 -43.15 -26.12
CA GLN A 7 -46.80 -42.99 -24.79
C GLN A 7 -45.43 -42.33 -24.96
N GLU A 8 -45.30 -41.14 -24.37
CA GLU A 8 -44.15 -40.24 -24.43
C GLU A 8 -42.96 -40.76 -23.61
N VAL A 9 -41.76 -40.65 -24.18
CA VAL A 9 -40.49 -40.90 -23.47
C VAL A 9 -40.09 -39.63 -22.72
N LYS A 10 -40.20 -39.65 -21.39
CA LYS A 10 -39.67 -38.59 -20.52
C LYS A 10 -38.16 -38.76 -20.38
N VAL A 11 -37.39 -37.91 -21.06
CA VAL A 11 -35.96 -37.73 -20.81
C VAL A 11 -35.80 -36.85 -19.57
N ALA A 12 -35.36 -37.44 -18.46
CA ALA A 12 -35.00 -36.68 -17.26
C ALA A 12 -33.63 -36.03 -17.47
N ILE A 13 -33.62 -34.71 -17.69
CA ILE A 13 -32.40 -33.90 -17.63
C ILE A 13 -32.03 -33.75 -16.15
N VAL A 14 -31.01 -34.49 -15.71
CA VAL A 14 -30.37 -34.25 -14.42
C VAL A 14 -29.48 -33.03 -14.58
N LEU A 15 -29.97 -31.87 -14.15
CA LEU A 15 -29.17 -30.66 -14.06
C LEU A 15 -28.17 -30.85 -12.90
N LEU A 16 -26.95 -31.26 -13.22
CA LEU A 16 -25.85 -31.26 -12.28
C LEU A 16 -25.57 -29.79 -11.92
N CYS A 17 -26.09 -29.33 -10.78
CA CYS A 17 -25.67 -28.07 -10.19
C CYS A 17 -24.19 -28.21 -9.81
N CYS A 18 -23.29 -27.96 -10.76
CA CYS A 18 -21.93 -27.56 -10.45
C CYS A 18 -22.07 -26.37 -9.52
N VAL A 19 -21.72 -26.56 -8.25
CA VAL A 19 -21.45 -25.46 -7.34
C VAL A 19 -20.32 -24.69 -8.02
N LEU A 20 -20.67 -23.64 -8.75
CA LEU A 20 -19.69 -22.71 -9.27
C LEU A 20 -18.89 -22.29 -8.03
N PRO A 21 -17.54 -22.44 -8.02
CA PRO A 21 -16.76 -21.77 -7.00
C PRO A 21 -17.24 -20.32 -7.01
N THR A 22 -17.67 -19.85 -5.84
CA THR A 22 -18.06 -18.46 -5.58
C THR A 22 -17.24 -17.57 -6.49
N MET A 23 -17.93 -16.86 -7.40
CA MET A 23 -17.29 -15.98 -8.37
C MET A 23 -16.13 -15.25 -7.70
N LEU A 24 -14.94 -15.36 -8.30
CA LEU A 24 -13.76 -14.56 -7.98
C LEU A 24 -14.23 -13.16 -7.55
N GLN A 25 -14.18 -12.87 -6.25
CA GLN A 25 -14.21 -11.47 -5.83
C GLN A 25 -13.00 -10.84 -6.52
N ALA A 26 -13.21 -9.72 -7.23
CA ALA A 26 -12.10 -8.92 -7.69
C ALA A 26 -11.16 -8.70 -6.50
N GLN A 27 -9.90 -9.15 -6.63
CA GLN A 27 -9.00 -9.16 -5.49
C GLN A 27 -8.61 -7.74 -5.13
N ASP A 28 -8.93 -7.31 -3.91
CA ASP A 28 -8.78 -5.91 -3.53
C ASP A 28 -7.34 -5.53 -3.11
N MET A 29 -6.45 -6.51 -2.88
CA MET A 29 -5.07 -6.30 -2.44
C MET A 29 -4.10 -7.36 -2.98
N ALA A 30 -2.87 -6.93 -3.31
CA ALA A 30 -1.73 -7.79 -3.58
C ALA A 30 -0.57 -7.50 -2.61
N PHE A 31 0.19 -8.54 -2.26
CA PHE A 31 1.37 -8.48 -1.40
C PHE A 31 2.58 -9.07 -2.12
N GLY A 32 3.51 -8.23 -2.58
CA GLY A 32 4.70 -8.67 -3.30
C GLY A 32 4.40 -9.29 -4.65
N GLY A 33 3.39 -8.76 -5.36
CA GLY A 33 2.96 -9.22 -6.68
C GLY A 33 1.95 -10.38 -6.66
N MET A 34 1.72 -11.01 -5.51
CA MET A 34 0.73 -12.06 -5.38
C MET A 34 -0.57 -11.57 -4.75
N GLU A 35 -1.68 -12.13 -5.21
CA GLU A 35 -3.02 -11.85 -4.70
C GLU A 35 -3.18 -12.32 -3.24
N VAL A 36 -3.80 -11.47 -2.41
CA VAL A 36 -4.17 -11.84 -1.05
C VAL A 36 -5.57 -12.43 -1.02
N THR A 37 -5.66 -13.68 -0.60
CA THR A 37 -6.88 -14.51 -0.62
C THR A 37 -7.18 -15.04 0.78
N LYS A 38 -8.37 -15.64 0.97
CA LYS A 38 -8.72 -16.32 2.22
C LYS A 38 -7.80 -17.50 2.56
N SER A 39 -7.14 -18.11 1.57
CA SER A 39 -6.24 -19.23 1.81
C SER A 39 -4.85 -18.81 2.29
N ASN A 40 -4.40 -17.59 1.97
CA ASN A 40 -3.07 -17.11 2.32
C ASN A 40 -3.06 -15.96 3.35
N CYS A 41 -4.20 -15.35 3.66
CA CYS A 41 -4.27 -14.14 4.49
C CYS A 41 -3.78 -14.31 5.93
N ASN A 42 -3.69 -15.54 6.46
CA ASN A 42 -3.14 -15.79 7.79
C ASN A 42 -1.62 -16.00 7.80
N ASN A 43 -0.97 -16.05 6.63
CA ASN A 43 0.48 -16.25 6.52
C ASN A 43 1.02 -15.74 5.17
N LEU A 44 1.00 -14.42 4.97
CA LEU A 44 1.47 -13.80 3.73
C LEU A 44 2.98 -13.93 3.53
N ILE A 45 3.76 -14.10 4.61
CA ILE A 45 5.21 -14.32 4.53
C ILE A 45 5.56 -15.63 3.83
N THR A 46 4.86 -16.73 4.18
CA THR A 46 5.09 -18.03 3.53
C THR A 46 4.65 -17.98 2.08
N ALA A 47 3.46 -17.44 1.84
CA ALA A 47 2.90 -17.33 0.50
C ALA A 47 3.81 -16.48 -0.42
N PHE A 48 4.39 -15.40 0.10
CA PHE A 48 5.38 -14.57 -0.59
C PHE A 48 6.62 -15.38 -0.98
N LYS A 49 7.20 -16.13 -0.04
CA LYS A 49 8.38 -16.97 -0.33
C LYS A 49 8.09 -18.02 -1.40
N ASP A 50 6.92 -18.65 -1.31
CA ASP A 50 6.50 -19.68 -2.26
C ASP A 50 6.34 -19.09 -3.67
N HIS A 51 5.71 -17.92 -3.79
CA HIS A 51 5.54 -17.22 -5.05
C HIS A 51 6.88 -16.97 -5.75
N TYR A 52 7.87 -16.40 -5.05
CA TYR A 52 9.17 -16.10 -5.64
C TYR A 52 10.00 -17.35 -5.95
N THR A 53 9.85 -18.40 -5.15
CA THR A 53 10.46 -19.72 -5.42
C THR A 53 9.90 -20.30 -6.72
N GLN A 54 8.59 -20.22 -6.94
CA GLN A 54 7.92 -20.76 -8.14
C GLN A 54 8.35 -20.07 -9.43
N ILE A 55 8.62 -18.75 -9.39
CA ILE A 55 9.08 -18.00 -10.56
C ILE A 55 10.62 -17.98 -10.70
N GLY A 56 11.33 -18.84 -9.98
CA GLY A 56 12.78 -19.02 -10.10
C GLY A 56 13.62 -17.89 -9.51
N ILE A 57 13.06 -17.07 -8.61
CA ILE A 57 13.77 -16.02 -7.88
C ILE A 57 14.14 -16.55 -6.49
N TRP A 58 15.36 -17.06 -6.38
CA TRP A 58 15.83 -17.76 -5.19
C TRP A 58 16.47 -16.81 -4.16
N GLY A 59 15.66 -16.30 -3.23
CA GLY A 59 16.12 -15.73 -1.96
C GLY A 59 17.23 -14.67 -2.04
N GLY A 60 18.01 -14.51 -0.96
CA GLY A 60 19.23 -13.68 -0.99
C GLY A 60 18.98 -12.17 -0.89
N ALA A 61 19.79 -11.34 -1.55
CA ALA A 61 19.74 -9.88 -1.39
C ALA A 61 18.46 -9.23 -1.96
N PHE A 62 17.68 -9.96 -2.76
CA PHE A 62 16.64 -9.38 -3.61
C PHE A 62 15.21 -9.69 -3.19
N CYS A 63 15.01 -10.85 -2.56
CA CYS A 63 13.71 -11.32 -2.08
C CYS A 63 13.90 -12.07 -0.75
N LYS A 64 13.45 -11.48 0.35
CA LYS A 64 13.47 -12.06 1.70
C LYS A 64 12.24 -11.63 2.49
N ALA A 65 11.79 -12.50 3.37
CA ALA A 65 10.66 -12.21 4.24
C ALA A 65 10.79 -12.96 5.57
N SER A 66 10.56 -12.29 6.70
CA SER A 66 10.46 -12.90 8.02
C SER A 66 9.46 -12.12 8.89
N GLY A 67 9.22 -12.61 10.10
CA GLY A 67 8.17 -12.10 10.98
C GLY A 67 6.81 -12.68 10.60
N SER A 68 5.75 -11.97 11.00
CA SER A 68 4.37 -12.33 10.67
C SER A 68 3.68 -11.20 9.92
N VAL A 69 2.99 -11.57 8.84
CA VAL A 69 2.15 -10.66 8.06
C VAL A 69 0.83 -11.35 7.78
N THR A 70 -0.27 -10.73 8.23
CA THR A 70 -1.62 -11.25 8.05
C THR A 70 -2.56 -10.17 7.53
N TYR A 71 -3.66 -10.58 6.91
CA TYR A 71 -4.69 -9.69 6.41
C TYR A 71 -6.08 -10.13 6.88
N ASP A 72 -6.81 -9.21 7.50
CA ASP A 72 -8.20 -9.41 7.89
C ASP A 72 -9.13 -8.66 6.93
N PHE A 73 -9.87 -9.43 6.13
CA PHE A 73 -10.86 -8.91 5.18
C PHE A 73 -12.07 -8.23 5.84
N SER A 74 -12.40 -8.56 7.08
CA SER A 74 -13.56 -7.96 7.74
C SER A 74 -13.30 -6.50 8.14
N THR A 75 -12.04 -6.19 8.44
CA THR A 75 -11.61 -4.85 8.87
C THR A 75 -10.73 -4.13 7.85
N ASN A 76 -10.40 -4.81 6.73
CA ASN A 76 -9.39 -4.40 5.76
C ASN A 76 -8.05 -4.03 6.42
N THR A 77 -7.60 -4.89 7.34
CA THR A 77 -6.39 -4.65 8.14
C THR A 77 -5.27 -5.60 7.75
N LEU A 78 -4.18 -5.04 7.23
CA LEU A 78 -2.89 -5.71 7.09
C LEU A 78 -2.09 -5.53 8.39
N THR A 79 -1.79 -6.61 9.10
CA THR A 79 -0.95 -6.56 10.31
C THR A 79 0.48 -6.98 9.99
N LEU A 80 1.44 -6.13 10.32
CA LEU A 80 2.88 -6.42 10.27
C LEU A 80 3.37 -6.57 11.71
N ASN A 81 3.93 -7.72 12.05
CA ASN A 81 4.47 -8.00 13.37
C ASN A 81 5.90 -8.55 13.27
N GLU A 82 6.87 -7.73 13.69
CA GLU A 82 8.30 -7.99 13.52
C GLU A 82 8.66 -8.39 12.06
N ALA A 83 7.94 -7.80 11.11
CA ALA A 83 8.03 -8.14 9.69
C ALA A 83 9.30 -7.52 9.08
N ASN A 84 10.10 -8.33 8.40
CA ASN A 84 11.26 -7.84 7.64
C ASN A 84 11.15 -8.36 6.21
N ILE A 85 10.78 -7.47 5.30
CA ILE A 85 10.47 -7.79 3.91
C ILE A 85 11.48 -7.08 3.02
N THR A 86 12.06 -7.82 2.08
CA THR A 86 12.93 -7.29 1.04
C THR A 86 12.38 -7.76 -0.29
N LEU A 87 12.04 -6.81 -1.16
CA LEU A 87 11.66 -7.04 -2.55
C LEU A 87 12.27 -5.93 -3.41
N THR A 88 13.51 -6.13 -3.85
CA THR A 88 14.27 -5.11 -4.61
C THR A 88 14.45 -5.47 -6.09
N VAL A 89 14.12 -6.70 -6.48
CA VAL A 89 14.00 -7.08 -7.89
C VAL A 89 12.66 -6.61 -8.40
N ASN A 90 12.71 -5.79 -9.45
CA ASN A 90 11.55 -5.30 -10.15
C ASN A 90 11.42 -6.15 -11.43
N PRO A 91 10.75 -7.32 -11.43
CA PRO A 91 10.13 -7.75 -12.66
C PRO A 91 9.16 -6.60 -12.99
N SER A 92 9.26 -6.03 -14.20
CA SER A 92 8.71 -4.74 -14.62
C SER A 92 7.18 -4.53 -14.47
N SER A 93 6.52 -5.36 -13.66
CA SER A 93 5.09 -5.50 -13.40
C SER A 93 4.69 -5.29 -11.92
N ILE A 94 5.62 -5.00 -10.99
CA ILE A 94 5.27 -4.85 -9.56
C ILE A 94 5.28 -3.37 -9.15
N ASP A 95 4.08 -2.82 -8.98
CA ASP A 95 3.88 -1.42 -8.59
C ASP A 95 4.07 -1.17 -7.08
N GLY A 96 4.15 -2.22 -6.27
CA GLY A 96 4.67 -2.15 -4.92
C GLY A 96 4.66 -3.44 -4.11
N VAL A 97 5.24 -3.40 -2.90
CA VAL A 97 5.19 -4.54 -1.95
C VAL A 97 3.78 -4.74 -1.42
N VAL A 98 3.07 -3.67 -1.10
CA VAL A 98 1.65 -3.70 -0.78
C VAL A 98 0.93 -2.88 -1.83
N PHE A 99 0.11 -3.53 -2.65
CA PHE A 99 -0.70 -2.86 -3.65
C PHE A 99 -2.17 -2.96 -3.27
N ASN A 100 -2.75 -1.83 -2.86
CA ASN A 100 -4.19 -1.70 -2.72
C ASN A 100 -4.79 -1.53 -4.12
N VAL A 101 -5.48 -2.56 -4.60
CA VAL A 101 -6.05 -2.62 -5.95
C VAL A 101 -7.42 -1.92 -5.99
N ARG A 102 -8.30 -2.21 -5.03
CA ARG A 102 -9.73 -1.80 -5.03
C ARG A 102 -10.34 -1.58 -3.63
N LEU A 103 -9.53 -1.43 -2.58
CA LEU A 103 -10.05 -1.07 -1.26
C LEU A 103 -10.30 0.43 -1.16
N ASP A 104 -11.51 0.79 -0.72
CA ASP A 104 -11.81 2.15 -0.25
C ASP A 104 -10.93 2.55 0.94
N LYS A 105 -10.52 1.57 1.74
CA LYS A 105 -9.72 1.76 2.94
C LYS A 105 -8.83 0.55 3.20
N LEU A 106 -7.54 0.80 3.38
CA LEU A 106 -6.57 -0.16 3.88
C LEU A 106 -6.00 0.36 5.22
N THR A 107 -6.15 -0.44 6.27
CA THR A 107 -5.49 -0.21 7.55
C THR A 107 -4.22 -1.06 7.64
N VAL A 108 -3.12 -0.49 8.08
CA VAL A 108 -1.84 -1.15 8.31
C VAL A 108 -1.53 -1.08 9.79
N ASN A 109 -1.74 -2.19 10.50
CA ASN A 109 -1.47 -2.30 11.94
C ASN A 109 -0.03 -2.76 12.17
N LEU A 110 0.76 -1.93 12.85
CA LEU A 110 2.17 -2.18 13.13
C LEU A 110 2.36 -2.68 14.55
N ILE A 111 3.00 -3.84 14.69
CA ILE A 111 3.42 -4.43 15.96
C ILE A 111 4.94 -4.66 15.89
N GLY A 112 5.66 -4.34 16.95
CA GLY A 112 7.11 -4.52 17.00
C GLY A 112 7.88 -3.61 16.03
N HIS A 113 9.00 -4.10 15.51
CA HIS A 113 9.88 -3.36 14.59
C HIS A 113 9.81 -3.93 13.18
N ASN A 114 9.13 -3.20 12.28
CA ASN A 114 8.92 -3.66 10.92
C ASN A 114 9.85 -2.94 9.94
N VAL A 115 10.31 -3.66 8.91
CA VAL A 115 11.19 -3.15 7.86
C VAL A 115 10.71 -3.62 6.50
N ILE A 116 10.64 -2.70 5.54
CA ILE A 116 10.41 -3.01 4.12
C ILE A 116 11.55 -2.40 3.30
N ASN A 117 12.30 -3.23 2.59
CA ASN A 117 13.28 -2.82 1.59
C ASN A 117 12.69 -3.06 0.20
N SER A 118 12.33 -2.00 -0.54
CA SER A 118 11.59 -2.12 -1.80
C SER A 118 12.36 -1.57 -3.00
N GLY A 119 12.18 -2.20 -4.16
CA GLY A 119 12.69 -1.72 -5.46
C GLY A 119 11.80 -0.62 -6.05
N THR A 120 10.48 -0.84 -6.00
CA THR A 120 9.39 0.10 -6.38
C THR A 120 8.68 0.57 -5.11
N ALA A 121 7.44 1.08 -5.18
CA ALA A 121 6.76 1.55 -3.97
C ALA A 121 6.70 0.44 -2.90
N ALA A 122 6.87 0.80 -1.63
CA ALA A 122 6.52 -0.13 -0.55
C ALA A 122 5.00 -0.27 -0.45
N PHE A 123 4.28 0.85 -0.60
CA PHE A 123 2.82 0.90 -0.64
C PHE A 123 2.38 1.65 -1.89
N HIS A 124 1.48 1.06 -2.66
CA HIS A 124 0.80 1.71 -3.78
C HIS A 124 -0.71 1.69 -3.53
N GLN A 125 -1.31 2.87 -3.55
CA GLN A 125 -2.74 3.06 -3.38
C GLN A 125 -3.41 3.27 -4.75
N SER A 126 -4.46 2.49 -5.03
CA SER A 126 -5.38 2.69 -6.15
C SER A 126 -6.79 2.96 -5.65
N ARG A 127 -7.63 3.50 -6.53
CA ARG A 127 -9.04 3.80 -6.26
C ARG A 127 -9.92 2.64 -6.69
N ASN A 128 -10.93 2.33 -5.88
CA ASN A 128 -12.06 1.54 -6.32
C ASN A 128 -12.97 2.39 -7.24
N ALA A 129 -12.90 2.15 -8.54
CA ALA A 129 -13.72 2.90 -9.50
C ALA A 129 -15.23 2.68 -9.28
N SER A 130 -15.63 1.56 -8.69
CA SER A 130 -17.04 1.19 -8.48
C SER A 130 -17.66 1.85 -7.25
N SER A 131 -16.89 2.17 -6.21
CA SER A 131 -17.43 2.76 -4.98
C SER A 131 -17.66 4.26 -5.06
N GLY A 132 -16.96 4.93 -5.99
CA GLY A 132 -16.96 6.38 -6.08
C GLY A 132 -16.05 7.08 -5.07
N LYS A 133 -15.59 6.37 -4.02
CA LYS A 133 -14.90 6.97 -2.87
C LYS A 133 -13.41 7.20 -3.12
N ASP A 134 -12.86 8.15 -2.37
CA ASP A 134 -11.43 8.38 -2.30
C ASP A 134 -10.78 7.28 -1.46
N PRO A 135 -9.72 6.62 -1.92
CA PRO A 135 -9.09 5.54 -1.16
C PRO A 135 -8.36 6.11 0.06
N GLU A 136 -8.32 5.33 1.15
CA GLU A 136 -7.65 5.68 2.40
C GLU A 136 -6.59 4.64 2.78
N LEU A 137 -5.42 5.11 3.23
CA LEU A 137 -4.32 4.30 3.75
C LEU A 137 -3.99 4.78 5.18
N ILE A 138 -4.25 3.93 6.18
CA ILE A 138 -4.06 4.29 7.59
C ILE A 138 -2.95 3.44 8.19
N PHE A 139 -1.88 4.05 8.68
CA PHE A 139 -0.90 3.38 9.53
C PHE A 139 -1.31 3.53 11.00
N THR A 140 -1.35 2.43 11.75
CA THR A 140 -1.78 2.39 13.15
C THR A 140 -0.92 1.40 13.95
N GLY A 141 -1.21 1.25 15.24
CA GLY A 141 -0.58 0.29 16.13
C GLY A 141 0.59 0.88 16.93
N SER A 142 1.06 0.10 17.89
CA SER A 142 2.13 0.50 18.83
C SER A 142 3.55 0.29 18.26
N GLY A 143 3.66 -0.35 17.10
CA GLY A 143 4.90 -0.67 16.43
C GLY A 143 5.43 0.43 15.50
N THR A 144 6.60 0.14 14.93
CA THR A 144 7.31 1.02 14.01
C THR A 144 7.40 0.38 12.63
N LEU A 145 7.53 1.20 11.59
CA LEU A 145 7.82 0.75 10.22
C LEU A 145 8.92 1.61 9.60
N LYS A 146 10.01 0.97 9.19
CA LYS A 146 11.05 1.57 8.37
C LYS A 146 10.96 1.08 6.92
N ILE A 147 10.86 2.01 5.99
CA ILE A 147 10.85 1.75 4.56
C ILE A 147 12.17 2.26 3.98
N ASN A 148 12.92 1.37 3.33
CA ASN A 148 14.07 1.72 2.50
C ASN A 148 13.72 1.44 1.04
N ASN A 149 13.22 2.45 0.37
CA ASN A 149 12.93 2.39 -1.04
C ASN A 149 14.19 2.70 -1.87
N LYS A 150 14.56 1.79 -2.75
CA LYS A 150 15.63 2.02 -3.73
C LYS A 150 15.19 3.04 -4.77
N GLY A 151 13.96 2.94 -5.27
CA GLY A 151 13.47 3.74 -6.39
C GLY A 151 14.37 3.65 -7.63
N THR A 152 14.06 4.47 -8.63
CA THR A 152 14.90 4.70 -9.82
C THR A 152 14.80 6.17 -10.23
N ARG A 153 15.70 6.66 -11.09
CA ARG A 153 15.62 8.03 -11.65
C ARG A 153 14.30 8.29 -12.39
N ASN A 154 13.69 7.25 -12.93
CA ASN A 154 12.43 7.31 -13.67
C ASN A 154 11.28 6.67 -12.87
N SER A 155 11.39 6.60 -11.54
CA SER A 155 10.34 6.01 -10.70
C SER A 155 9.04 6.75 -10.93
N ARG A 156 8.03 6.00 -11.38
CA ARG A 156 6.65 6.49 -11.53
C ARG A 156 5.93 6.67 -10.18
N TYR A 157 6.51 6.11 -9.12
CA TYR A 157 5.89 6.00 -7.81
C TYR A 157 6.83 6.53 -6.72
N ALA A 158 6.25 7.13 -5.68
CA ALA A 158 6.95 7.40 -4.43
C ALA A 158 7.23 6.11 -3.63
N GLY A 159 8.06 6.21 -2.59
CA GLY A 159 8.27 5.13 -1.63
C GLY A 159 6.97 4.66 -0.99
N ILE A 160 6.10 5.60 -0.62
CA ILE A 160 4.66 5.38 -0.41
C ILE A 160 3.94 6.22 -1.47
N ASN A 161 3.32 5.55 -2.43
CA ASN A 161 2.59 6.21 -3.50
C ASN A 161 1.09 6.25 -3.21
N LEU A 162 0.57 7.47 -3.06
CA LEU A 162 -0.86 7.70 -2.91
C LEU A 162 -1.55 7.77 -4.27
N TYR A 163 -2.86 7.48 -4.26
CA TYR A 163 -3.72 7.88 -5.36
C TYR A 163 -3.85 9.40 -5.36
N THR A 164 -4.15 10.01 -6.50
CA THR A 164 -4.20 11.48 -6.65
C THR A 164 -5.28 12.16 -5.79
N ASP A 165 -6.37 11.46 -5.49
CA ASP A 165 -7.38 11.86 -4.48
C ASP A 165 -7.22 11.11 -3.13
N GLY A 166 -6.17 10.32 -3.00
CA GLY A 166 -5.97 9.39 -1.89
C GLY A 166 -5.68 10.08 -0.56
N LYS A 167 -6.13 9.46 0.52
CA LYS A 167 -5.88 9.92 1.89
C LYS A 167 -4.89 9.01 2.58
N MET A 168 -3.93 9.59 3.28
CA MET A 168 -3.00 8.88 4.14
C MET A 168 -3.05 9.44 5.56
N VAL A 169 -3.13 8.54 6.54
CA VAL A 169 -3.14 8.88 7.96
C VAL A 169 -2.02 8.11 8.67
N VAL A 170 -1.17 8.82 9.40
CA VAL A 170 -0.11 8.24 10.24
C VAL A 170 -0.54 8.36 11.70
N ASN A 171 -1.01 7.25 12.26
CA ASN A 171 -1.46 7.07 13.65
C ASN A 171 -0.76 5.88 14.34
N CYS A 172 0.49 5.60 13.95
CA CYS A 172 1.34 4.59 14.58
C CYS A 172 2.43 5.25 15.45
N LYS A 173 3.22 4.46 16.18
CA LYS A 173 4.35 4.97 16.97
C LYS A 173 5.36 5.73 16.10
N GLU A 174 5.83 5.11 15.02
CA GLU A 174 6.77 5.74 14.09
C GLU A 174 6.64 5.14 12.68
N LEU A 175 6.60 6.01 11.69
CA LEU A 175 6.75 5.66 10.28
C LEU A 175 7.97 6.39 9.70
N ASN A 176 8.92 5.62 9.19
CA ASN A 176 10.14 6.14 8.61
C ASN A 176 10.24 5.72 7.13
N VAL A 177 10.31 6.69 6.21
CA VAL A 177 10.31 6.47 4.76
C VAL A 177 11.51 7.11 4.11
N PHE A 178 12.47 6.28 3.75
CA PHE A 178 13.64 6.67 2.96
C PHE A 178 13.45 6.23 1.52
N SER A 179 13.62 7.14 0.56
CA SER A 179 13.76 6.79 -0.85
C SER A 179 15.05 7.32 -1.45
N ASN A 180 15.86 6.44 -2.03
CA ASN A 180 17.13 6.83 -2.64
C ASN A 180 16.93 7.67 -3.91
N TRP A 181 15.80 7.50 -4.61
CA TRP A 181 15.45 8.24 -5.83
C TRP A 181 13.95 8.58 -5.84
N GLY A 182 13.58 9.69 -6.47
CA GLY A 182 12.19 10.13 -6.50
C GLY A 182 11.72 10.70 -5.15
N ILE A 183 10.45 10.53 -4.83
CA ILE A 183 9.79 11.10 -3.65
C ILE A 183 9.62 10.01 -2.57
N ALA A 184 9.69 10.39 -1.29
CA ALA A 184 9.47 9.43 -0.19
C ALA A 184 7.97 9.14 -0.03
N ILE A 185 7.15 10.19 0.12
CA ILE A 185 5.69 10.10 0.24
C ILE A 185 5.05 11.11 -0.71
N GLY A 186 4.15 10.65 -1.60
CA GLY A 186 3.51 11.52 -2.59
C GLY A 186 2.56 10.79 -3.53
N ALA A 187 1.73 11.54 -4.25
CA ALA A 187 0.83 11.01 -5.28
C ALA A 187 1.45 11.11 -6.69
N VAL A 188 2.62 10.50 -6.90
CA VAL A 188 3.46 10.73 -8.10
C VAL A 188 2.79 10.27 -9.39
N PHE A 189 2.22 9.07 -9.36
CA PHE A 189 1.58 8.49 -10.53
C PHE A 189 0.23 9.17 -10.80
N GLN A 190 0.09 9.76 -11.99
CA GLN A 190 -1.09 10.56 -12.39
C GLN A 190 -1.34 11.79 -11.53
N TYR A 191 -0.28 12.35 -10.92
CA TYR A 191 -0.39 13.53 -10.10
C TYR A 191 -1.10 14.70 -10.81
N ASN A 192 -2.05 15.33 -10.12
CA ASN A 192 -2.61 16.61 -10.51
C ASN A 192 -2.75 17.54 -9.29
N SER A 193 -2.31 18.79 -9.44
CA SER A 193 -2.33 19.80 -8.38
C SER A 193 -3.74 20.25 -7.95
N TYR A 194 -4.77 19.91 -8.72
CA TYR A 194 -6.17 20.19 -8.41
C TYR A 194 -6.90 19.05 -7.70
N ASP A 195 -6.26 17.90 -7.56
CA ASP A 195 -6.85 16.75 -6.88
C ASP A 195 -6.75 16.91 -5.36
N ARG A 196 -7.23 15.92 -4.62
CA ARG A 196 -7.53 16.04 -3.19
C ARG A 196 -6.63 15.18 -2.31
N SER A 197 -5.45 14.77 -2.78
CA SER A 197 -4.56 13.94 -1.95
C SER A 197 -4.25 14.61 -0.61
N THR A 198 -4.29 13.82 0.45
CA THR A 198 -4.09 14.31 1.82
C THR A 198 -3.12 13.43 2.60
N LEU A 199 -2.27 14.05 3.41
CA LEU A 199 -1.45 13.39 4.42
C LEU A 199 -1.71 14.02 5.78
N SER A 200 -2.07 13.19 6.76
CA SER A 200 -2.32 13.64 8.14
C SER A 200 -1.48 12.85 9.14
N VAL A 201 -0.84 13.53 10.09
CA VAL A 201 -0.04 12.90 11.16
C VAL A 201 -0.72 13.12 12.52
N GLY A 202 -1.01 12.04 13.25
CA GLY A 202 -1.67 12.10 14.55
C GLY A 202 -0.80 12.67 15.68
N ASN A 203 -1.43 13.08 16.78
CA ASN A 203 -0.78 13.70 17.95
C ASN A 203 0.31 12.84 18.62
N ASN A 204 0.22 11.52 18.50
CA ASN A 204 1.14 10.57 19.17
C ASN A 204 1.98 9.79 18.16
N SER A 205 2.19 10.37 16.97
CA SER A 205 2.87 9.71 15.86
C SER A 205 4.11 10.47 15.44
N ALA A 206 5.16 9.71 15.13
CA ALA A 206 6.34 10.22 14.47
C ALA A 206 6.33 9.86 12.98
N LEU A 207 6.61 10.85 12.14
CA LEU A 207 6.85 10.67 10.71
C LEU A 207 8.24 11.19 10.37
N ILE A 208 9.03 10.31 9.74
CA ILE A 208 10.36 10.62 9.21
C ILE A 208 10.33 10.32 7.72
N ALA A 209 10.73 11.27 6.90
CA ALA A 209 10.74 11.12 5.44
C ALA A 209 11.98 11.75 4.81
N LYS A 210 12.59 11.07 3.84
CA LYS A 210 13.73 11.62 3.07
C LYS A 210 13.75 11.06 1.67
N ALA A 211 13.83 11.94 0.66
CA ALA A 211 14.11 11.51 -0.70
C ALA A 211 14.65 12.63 -1.60
N ARG A 212 15.43 12.25 -2.62
CA ARG A 212 16.12 13.17 -3.54
C ARG A 212 15.20 14.06 -4.39
N GLY A 213 13.96 13.63 -4.65
CA GLY A 213 12.95 14.37 -5.41
C GLY A 213 11.94 15.11 -4.53
N GLY A 214 12.09 15.02 -3.20
CA GLY A 214 11.19 15.61 -2.22
C GLY A 214 10.83 14.59 -1.14
N SER A 215 11.04 14.94 0.11
CA SER A 215 10.76 14.06 1.25
C SER A 215 9.26 13.82 1.41
N ILE A 216 8.47 14.89 1.33
CA ILE A 216 7.00 14.84 1.25
C ILE A 216 6.59 15.87 0.20
N ALA A 217 6.14 15.41 -0.96
CA ALA A 217 5.86 16.26 -2.12
C ALA A 217 4.75 15.65 -2.98
N GLN A 218 4.17 16.46 -3.86
CA GLN A 218 3.02 16.06 -4.69
C GLN A 218 1.86 15.55 -3.83
N ILE A 219 1.56 16.33 -2.78
CA ILE A 219 0.42 16.15 -1.88
C ILE A 219 -0.37 17.45 -1.83
N ASN A 220 -1.70 17.38 -1.98
CA ASN A 220 -2.53 18.57 -2.11
C ASN A 220 -2.84 19.23 -0.77
N ASN A 221 -2.93 18.45 0.31
CA ASN A 221 -3.15 18.93 1.66
C ASN A 221 -2.32 18.16 2.68
N PHE A 222 -1.75 18.87 3.64
CA PHE A 222 -1.03 18.30 4.77
C PHE A 222 -1.62 18.81 6.07
N SER A 223 -1.77 17.94 7.05
CA SER A 223 -2.10 18.33 8.42
C SER A 223 -1.33 17.49 9.42
N MET A 224 -1.19 18.02 10.63
CA MET A 224 -0.63 17.30 11.76
C MET A 224 -1.39 17.67 13.02
N GLY A 225 -1.29 16.82 14.04
CA GLY A 225 -1.82 17.08 15.36
C GLY A 225 -1.43 18.47 15.88
N SER A 226 -2.29 19.10 16.69
CA SER A 226 -2.13 20.49 17.13
C SER A 226 -0.82 20.76 17.87
N ASN A 227 -0.25 19.71 18.45
CA ASN A 227 0.98 19.77 19.22
C ASN A 227 2.20 19.24 18.46
N CYS A 228 2.01 18.70 17.24
CA CYS A 228 3.12 18.21 16.42
C CYS A 228 3.87 19.37 15.76
N LEU A 229 5.20 19.25 15.68
CA LEU A 229 6.07 20.25 15.06
C LEU A 229 7.05 19.58 14.10
N PHE A 230 7.56 20.36 13.16
CA PHE A 230 8.74 19.96 12.39
C PHE A 230 10.01 20.19 13.20
N HIS A 231 10.75 19.12 13.46
CA HIS A 231 12.03 19.14 14.17
C HIS A 231 13.21 19.22 13.21
N LYS A 232 13.03 18.72 11.97
CA LYS A 232 14.04 18.82 10.91
C LYS A 232 13.40 19.04 9.54
N PRO A 233 14.00 19.88 8.70
CA PRO A 233 14.81 21.03 9.13
C PRO A 233 13.96 21.96 9.99
N GLN A 234 14.61 22.79 10.82
CA GLN A 234 13.88 23.77 11.64
C GLN A 234 13.11 24.73 10.72
N ASN A 235 11.90 25.11 11.16
CA ASN A 235 10.98 25.99 10.41
C ASN A 235 10.51 25.41 9.07
N ALA A 236 10.58 24.09 8.88
CA ALA A 236 9.91 23.46 7.76
C ALA A 236 8.40 23.73 7.85
N TYR A 237 7.75 23.86 6.69
CA TYR A 237 6.31 24.10 6.61
C TYR A 237 5.73 23.48 5.34
N PHE A 238 4.41 23.25 5.33
CA PHE A 238 3.71 22.84 4.11
C PHE A 238 3.41 24.06 3.23
N ASP A 239 4.00 24.12 2.03
CA ASP A 239 3.67 25.15 1.04
C ASP A 239 2.57 24.62 0.11
N TYR A 240 1.36 25.16 0.25
CA TYR A 240 0.19 24.74 -0.53
C TYR A 240 0.30 25.02 -2.03
N ARG A 241 1.19 25.93 -2.46
CA ARG A 241 1.43 26.24 -3.89
C ARG A 241 2.41 25.25 -4.48
N LYS A 242 3.44 24.86 -3.70
CA LYS A 242 4.41 23.83 -4.11
C LYS A 242 3.94 22.40 -3.86
N LYS A 243 2.87 22.24 -3.07
CA LYS A 243 2.25 20.94 -2.78
C LYS A 243 3.25 19.99 -2.10
N ALA A 244 4.05 20.55 -1.19
CA ALA A 244 5.21 19.88 -0.58
C ALA A 244 5.62 20.51 0.75
N ILE A 245 6.37 19.74 1.54
CA ILE A 245 7.08 20.26 2.71
C ILE A 245 8.35 20.98 2.25
N CYS A 246 8.46 22.26 2.63
CA CYS A 246 9.52 23.17 2.23
C CYS A 246 10.29 23.70 3.43
N ASP A 247 11.54 24.10 3.20
CA ASP A 247 12.36 24.79 4.19
C ASP A 247 11.92 26.26 4.37
N ALA A 248 12.59 26.99 5.26
CA ALA A 248 12.28 28.40 5.53
C ALA A 248 12.44 29.33 4.32
N LEU A 249 13.19 28.94 3.29
CA LEU A 249 13.35 29.66 2.02
C LEU A 249 12.29 29.25 0.98
N GLY A 250 11.38 28.37 1.38
CA GLY A 250 10.35 27.78 0.54
C GLY A 250 10.88 26.73 -0.44
N GLN A 251 12.11 26.23 -0.31
CA GLN A 251 12.61 25.17 -1.19
C GLN A 251 12.07 23.81 -0.74
N VAL A 252 11.70 22.95 -1.70
CA VAL A 252 11.23 21.59 -1.38
C VAL A 252 12.35 20.83 -0.70
N ILE A 253 12.08 20.29 0.49
CA ILE A 253 13.10 19.59 1.27
C ILE A 253 13.36 18.22 0.64
N THR A 254 14.63 17.95 0.36
CA THR A 254 15.12 16.65 -0.13
C THR A 254 15.94 15.90 0.94
N ASP A 255 16.21 16.57 2.05
CA ASP A 255 16.82 16.00 3.25
C ASP A 255 15.77 15.48 4.24
N GLU A 256 16.21 14.99 5.40
CA GLU A 256 15.33 14.40 6.40
C GLU A 256 14.31 15.42 6.94
N VAL A 257 13.04 15.11 6.73
CA VAL A 257 11.89 15.72 7.40
C VAL A 257 11.56 14.86 8.61
N VAL A 258 11.47 15.49 9.78
CA VAL A 258 11.05 14.82 11.01
C VAL A 258 9.93 15.62 11.64
N CYS A 259 8.77 15.00 11.86
CA CYS A 259 7.68 15.61 12.64
C CYS A 259 7.07 14.62 13.65
N PHE A 260 6.87 15.13 14.87
CA PHE A 260 6.24 14.48 16.01
C PHE A 260 5.91 15.55 17.08
N LEU A 261 5.25 15.16 18.17
CA LEU A 261 4.97 16.00 19.35
C LEU A 261 6.22 16.66 19.93
#